data_AF-A0A8J3W573-F1
#
_entry.id   AF-A0A8J3W573-F1
#
_cell.length_a   1.000
_cell.length_b   1.000
_cell.length_c   1.000
_cell.angle_alpha   90.00
_cell.angle_beta   90.00
_cell.angle_gamma   90.00
#
_symmetry.space_group_name_H-M   'P 1'
#
loop_
_entity.id
_entity.type
_entity.pdbx_description
1 polymer ?
#
loop_
_entity_poly.entity_id
_entity_poly.type
_entity_poly.pdbx_seq_one_letter_code
_entity_poly.pdbx_strand_id
1 'polypeptide(L)' 'MYLSMRQACQRLRLSRWTVTRLIQDGSLQAIKSSEAPNGHYRISEESLQRYISLQTVPAQGAR' A
#
# COMPACT_ATOMS: atom_id res chain seq x y z
N MET A 1 -9.32 -9.51 -1.57
CA MET A 1 -8.30 -9.95 -2.55
C MET A 1 -6.94 -9.39 -2.13
N TYR A 2 -5.83 -10.08 -2.39
CA TYR A 2 -4.49 -9.61 -1.97
C TYR A 2 -3.59 -9.29 -3.16
N LEU A 3 -2.85 -8.18 -3.05
CA LEU A 3 -1.90 -7.69 -4.04
C LEU A 3 -0.47 -8.02 -3.63
N SER A 4 0.35 -8.35 -4.62
CA SER A 4 1.79 -8.47 -4.40
C SER A 4 2.43 -7.09 -4.22
N MET A 5 3.59 -7.05 -3.57
CA MET A 5 4.41 -5.83 -3.42
C MET A 5 4.60 -5.05 -4.74
N ARG A 6 4.85 -5.75 -5.85
CA ARG A 6 5.01 -5.14 -7.17
C ARG A 6 3.71 -4.49 -7.67
N GLN A 7 2.56 -5.13 -7.46
CA GLN A 7 1.26 -4.57 -7.85
C GLN A 7 0.90 -3.35 -7.00
N ALA A 8 1.13 -3.42 -5.69
CA ALA A 8 0.90 -2.27 -4.80
C ALA A 8 1.77 -1.07 -5.20
N CYS A 9 3.05 -1.31 -5.48
CA CYS A 9 3.98 -0.33 -6.03
C CYS A 9 3.47 0.30 -7.33
N GLN A 10 2.98 -0.50 -8.28
CA GLN A 10 2.43 0.00 -9.55
C GLN A 10 1.14 0.81 -9.36
N ARG A 11 0.24 0.38 -8.47
CA ARG A 11 -1.03 1.06 -8.20
C ARG A 11 -0.82 2.41 -7.50
N LEU A 12 0.09 2.45 -6.52
CA LEU A 12 0.39 3.65 -5.76
C LEU A 12 1.41 4.55 -6.47
N ARG A 13 2.10 4.05 -7.52
CA ARG A 13 3.25 4.70 -8.16
C ARG A 13 4.35 5.10 -7.17
N LEU A 14 4.53 4.30 -6.12
CA LEU A 14 5.51 4.53 -5.05
C LEU A 14 6.60 3.47 -5.08
N SER A 15 7.81 3.83 -4.66
CA SER A 15 8.92 2.88 -4.50
C SER A 15 8.61 1.79 -3.48
N ARG A 16 9.23 0.61 -3.64
CA ARG A 16 9.06 -0.51 -2.69
C ARG A 16 9.36 -0.10 -1.26
N TRP A 17 10.39 0.72 -1.06
CA TRP A 17 10.76 1.23 0.26
C TRP A 17 9.63 2.03 0.91
N THR A 18 9.01 2.94 0.15
CA THR A 18 7.86 3.72 0.62
C THR A 18 6.67 2.84 0.98
N VAL A 19 6.34 1.86 0.12
CA VAL A 19 5.24 0.92 0.41
C VAL A 19 5.54 0.09 1.66
N THR A 20 6.78 -0.37 1.86
CA THR A 20 7.18 -1.08 3.08
C THR A 20 7.03 -0.19 4.31
N ARG A 21 7.42 1.07 4.22
CA ARG A 21 7.26 2.04 5.29
C ARG A 21 5.79 2.26 5.65
N LEU A 22 4.90 2.37 4.65
CA LEU A 22 3.45 2.49 4.87
C LEU A 22 2.85 1.27 5.55
N ILE A 23 3.38 0.07 5.28
CA ILE A 23 2.97 -1.16 5.98
C ILE A 23 3.46 -1.13 7.43
N GLN A 24 4.73 -0.75 7.67
CA GLN A 24 5.31 -0.66 9.01
C GLN A 24 4.64 0.41 9.89
N ASP A 25 4.24 1.52 9.27
CA ASP A 25 3.50 2.62 9.88
C ASP A 25 2.04 2.26 10.20
N GLY A 26 1.52 1.16 9.65
CA GLY A 26 0.13 0.72 9.81
C GLY A 26 -0.86 1.40 8.85
N SER A 27 -0.38 2.31 8.01
CA SER A 27 -1.16 2.95 6.94
C SER A 27 -1.68 1.97 5.89
N LEU A 28 -0.98 0.86 5.65
CA LEU A 28 -1.42 -0.22 4.75
C LEU A 28 -1.42 -1.57 5.47
N GLN A 29 -2.56 -2.27 5.43
CA GLN A 29 -2.61 -3.65 5.92
C GLN A 29 -1.98 -4.61 4.93
N ALA A 30 -0.99 -5.36 5.41
CA ALA A 30 -0.37 -6.43 4.64
C ALA A 30 -0.07 -7.64 5.53
N ILE A 31 -0.16 -8.82 4.93
CA ILE A 31 0.22 -10.10 5.54
C ILE A 31 1.60 -10.45 5.01
N LYS A 32 2.55 -10.69 5.92
CA LYS A 32 3.86 -11.26 5.56
C LYS A 32 3.70 -12.78 5.48
N SER A 33 3.78 -13.36 4.28
CA SER A 33 3.55 -14.80 4.09
C SER A 33 4.68 -15.70 4.59
N SER A 34 5.83 -15.13 4.95
CA SER A 34 6.94 -15.90 5.51
C SER A 34 7.76 -15.01 6.43
N GLU A 35 8.17 -15.53 7.59
CA GLU A 35 9.00 -14.79 8.56
C GLU A 35 10.41 -14.50 8.03
N ALA A 36 10.81 -15.17 6.95
CA ALA A 36 12.08 -14.95 6.26
C ALA A 36 12.36 -13.46 5.97
N PRO A 37 13.64 -13.04 5.97
CA PRO A 37 14.03 -11.66 5.66
C PRO A 37 13.56 -11.20 4.27
N ASN A 38 13.43 -12.14 3.31
CA ASN A 38 12.90 -11.91 1.97
C ASN A 38 11.43 -12.34 1.79
N GLY A 39 10.69 -12.48 2.90
CA GLY A 39 9.29 -12.91 2.88
C GLY A 39 8.41 -12.04 1.99
N HIS A 40 7.51 -12.68 1.25
CA HIS A 40 6.59 -11.98 0.35
C HIS A 40 5.51 -11.25 1.15
N TYR A 41 5.30 -9.96 0.84
CA TYR A 41 4.18 -9.18 1.35
C TYR A 41 2.94 -9.37 0.46
N ARG A 42 1.81 -9.66 1.10
CA ARG A 42 0.47 -9.67 0.51
C ARG A 42 -0.31 -8.49 1.07
N ILE A 43 -0.38 -7.41 0.31
CA ILE A 43 -1.10 -6.19 0.69
C ILE A 43 -2.60 -6.41 0.46
N SER A 44 -3.45 -6.04 1.41
CA SER A 44 -4.89 -6.10 1.23
C SER A 44 -5.35 -5.03 0.23
N GLU A 45 -6.07 -5.42 -0.81
CA GLU A 45 -6.54 -4.49 -1.85
C GLU A 45 -7.49 -3.44 -1.27
N GLU A 46 -8.39 -3.83 -0.36
CA GLU A 46 -9.30 -2.90 0.32
C GLU A 46 -8.54 -1.83 1.10
N SER A 47 -7.50 -2.22 1.84
CA SER A 47 -6.71 -1.27 2.62
C SER A 47 -5.97 -0.29 1.70
N LEU A 48 -5.47 -0.78 0.55
CA LEU A 48 -4.83 0.06 -0.46
C LEU A 48 -5.82 1.04 -1.11
N GLN A 49 -7.04 0.59 -1.45
CA GLN A 49 -8.08 1.48 -1.97
C GLN A 49 -8.51 2.51 -0.94
N ARG A 50 -8.67 2.11 0.33
CA ARG A 50 -8.99 3.03 1.43
C ARG A 50 -7.90 4.08 1.59
N TYR A 51 -6.63 3.68 1.52
CA TYR A 51 -5.50 4.61 1.57
C TYR A 51 -5.54 5.62 0.40
N ILE A 52 -5.75 5.15 -0.83
CA ILE A 52 -5.92 6.04 -2.00
C ILE A 52 -7.10 6.99 -1.78
N SER A 53 -8.23 6.49 -1.30
CA SER A 53 -9.43 7.30 -1.05
C SER A 53 -9.21 8.36 0.04
N LEU A 54 -8.39 8.07 1.05
CA LEU A 54 -8.07 9.00 2.14
C LEU A 54 -7.04 10.06 1.73
N GLN A 55 -6.08 9.69 0.87
CA GLN A 55 -5.04 10.60 0.38
C GLN A 55 -5.45 11.42 -0.83
N THR A 56 -6.39 10.91 -1.63
CA THR A 56 -7.07 11.69 -2.64
C THR A 56 -8.11 12.56 -1.92
N VAL A 57 -7.65 13.58 -1.22
CA VAL A 57 -8.49 14.77 -1.06
C VAL A 57 -8.85 15.16 -2.50
N PRO A 58 -10.13 15.24 -2.92
CA PRO A 58 -10.41 15.94 -4.15
C PRO A 58 -9.72 17.30 -3.99
N ALA A 59 -8.95 17.72 -4.98
CA ALA A 59 -8.47 19.09 -5.06
C ALA A 59 -9.72 19.97 -5.16
N GLN A 60 -10.37 20.23 -4.03
CA GLN A 60 -11.59 21.00 -3.91
C GLN A 60 -11.12 22.42 -3.65
N GLY A 61 -11.22 23.26 -4.67
CA GLY A 61 -11.05 24.70 -4.55
C GLY A 61 -9.80 25.28 -5.20
N ALA A 62 -9.61 25.04 -6.50
CA ALA A 62 -9.11 26.10 -7.37
C ALA A 62 -10.33 26.77 -7.99
N ARG A 63 -10.88 27.77 -7.31
CA ARG A 63 -11.81 28.72 -7.91
C ARG A 63 -11.69 30.08 -7.24
#